data_AF-A0A2H9NA01-F1
#
_entry.id   AF-A0A2H9NA01-F1
#
_cell.length_a   1.000
_cell.length_b   1.000
_cell.length_c   1.000
_cell.angle_alpha   90.00
_cell.angle_beta   90.00
_cell.angle_gamma   90.00
#
_symmetry.space_group_name_H-M   'P 1'
#
loop_
_entity.id
_entity.type
_entity.pdbx_description
1 polymer ?
#
loop_
_entity_poly.entity_id
_entity_poly.type
_entity_poly.pdbx_seq_one_letter_code
_entity_poly.pdbx_strand_id
1 'polypeptide(L)' 'MDRDDLREILTRYKTVAVVGLSRDPSKDSYRVAEYLKRHGFHIV' A
#
# COMPACT_ATOMS: atom_id res chain seq x y z
N MET A 1 11.18 -5.65 14.93
CA MET A 1 11.25 -5.55 13.46
C MET A 1 12.30 -4.52 13.18
N ASP A 2 13.41 -4.96 12.61
CA ASP A 2 14.45 -4.03 12.21
C ASP A 2 14.10 -3.39 10.85
N ARG A 3 14.95 -2.49 10.36
CA ARG A 3 14.73 -1.79 9.10
C ARG A 3 14.88 -2.71 7.89
N ASP A 4 15.72 -3.72 8.01
CA ASP A 4 16.03 -4.65 6.93
C ASP A 4 14.86 -5.62 6.74
N ASP A 5 14.25 -6.10 7.83
CA ASP A 5 12.99 -6.88 7.83
C ASP A 5 11.87 -6.12 7.08
N LEU A 6 11.70 -4.84 7.39
CA LEU A 6 10.67 -4.01 6.78
C LEU A 6 10.93 -3.81 5.28
N ARG A 7 12.20 -3.60 4.92
CA ARG A 7 12.60 -3.44 3.52
C ARG A 7 12.38 -4.74 2.75
N GLU A 8 12.70 -5.90 3.33
CA GLU A 8 12.43 -7.20 2.71
C GLU A 8 10.94 -7.36 2.43
N ILE A 9 10.08 -7.14 3.44
CA ILE A 9 8.63 -7.35 3.28
C ILE A 9 8.06 -6.44 2.19
N LEU A 10 8.38 -5.15 2.21
CA LEU A 10 7.84 -4.18 1.24
C LEU A 10 8.42 -4.36 -0.18
N THR A 11 9.57 -5.00 -0.33
CA THR A 11 10.16 -5.31 -1.65
C THR A 11 9.66 -6.64 -2.20
N ARG A 12 9.50 -7.65 -1.34
CA ARG A 12 9.07 -9.01 -1.70
C ARG A 12 7.56 -9.11 -1.96
N TYR A 13 6.73 -8.48 -1.15
CA TYR A 13 5.27 -8.57 -1.26
C TYR A 13 4.70 -7.32 -1.92
N LYS A 14 4.19 -7.46 -3.15
CA LYS A 14 3.61 -6.35 -3.93
C LYS A 14 2.10 -6.34 -3.99
N THR A 15 1.42 -7.41 -3.58
CA THR A 15 -0.04 -7.43 -3.48
C THR A 15 -0.47 -7.04 -2.08
N VAL A 16 -1.29 -6.00 -1.96
CA VAL A 16 -1.74 -5.44 -0.68
C VAL A 16 -3.25 -5.23 -0.72
N ALA A 17 -3.96 -5.70 0.30
CA ALA A 17 -5.36 -5.37 0.51
C ALA A 17 -5.47 -4.07 1.33
N VAL A 18 -6.26 -3.11 0.87
CA VAL A 18 -6.56 -1.89 1.64
C VAL A 18 -7.95 -2.04 2.24
N VAL A 19 -7.99 -2.47 3.50
CA VAL A 19 -9.27 -2.65 4.23
C VAL A 19 -9.92 -1.29 4.46
N GLY A 20 -11.18 -1.14 4.05
CA GLY A 20 -11.89 0.14 4.14
C GLY A 20 -11.51 1.15 3.06
N LEU A 21 -11.06 0.68 1.89
CA LEU A 21 -10.77 1.55 0.75
C LEU A 21 -12.00 2.39 0.37
N SER A 22 -11.84 3.71 0.43
CA SER A 22 -12.83 4.67 -0.05
C SER A 22 -12.48 5.13 -1.47
N ARG A 23 -13.51 5.52 -2.23
CA ARG A 23 -13.36 6.20 -3.55
C ARG A 23 -13.26 7.72 -3.42
N ASP A 24 -13.50 8.27 -2.23
CA ASP A 24 -13.43 9.70 -1.92
C ASP A 24 -11.95 10.14 -1.79
N PRO A 25 -11.45 11.04 -2.67
CA PRO A 25 -10.06 11.49 -2.65
C PRO A 25 -9.64 12.23 -1.38
N SER A 26 -10.60 12.75 -0.60
CA SER A 26 -10.31 13.40 0.68
C SER A 26 -9.94 12.40 1.79
N LYS A 27 -10.24 11.10 1.61
CA LYS A 27 -9.98 10.05 2.60
C LYS A 27 -8.55 9.53 2.48
N ASP A 28 -7.93 9.26 3.62
CA ASP A 28 -6.57 8.73 3.66
C ASP A 28 -6.45 7.35 2.99
N SER A 29 -7.49 6.50 3.10
CA SER A 29 -7.47 5.19 2.43
C SER A 29 -7.39 5.29 0.91
N TYR A 30 -7.97 6.34 0.31
CA TYR A 30 -7.79 6.64 -1.12
C TYR A 30 -6.35 7.04 -1.42
N ARG A 31 -5.81 8.00 -0.66
CA ARG A 31 -4.46 8.56 -0.87
C ARG A 31 -3.36 7.51 -0.72
N VAL A 32 -3.46 6.65 0.28
CA VAL A 32 -2.50 5.56 0.52
C VAL A 32 -2.58 4.53 -0.60
N ALA A 33 -3.78 4.09 -1.00
CA ALA A 33 -3.95 3.13 -2.08
C ALA A 33 -3.42 3.68 -3.42
N GLU A 34 -3.66 4.95 -3.70
CA GLU A 34 -3.14 5.62 -4.89
C GLU A 34 -1.61 5.68 -4.87
N TYR A 35 -1.01 6.09 -3.75
CA TYR A 35 0.43 6.13 -3.58
C TYR A 35 1.06 4.75 -3.82
N LEU A 36 0.52 3.70 -3.20
CA LEU A 36 1.01 2.33 -3.36
C LEU A 36 0.92 1.86 -4.81
N LYS A 37 -0.20 2.12 -5.50
CA LYS A 37 -0.34 1.81 -6.95
C LYS A 37 0.73 2.50 -7.79
N ARG A 38 0.98 3.79 -7.55
CA ARG A 38 2.02 4.56 -8.25
C ARG A 38 3.43 4.00 -8.03
N HIS A 39 3.64 3.27 -6.93
CA HIS A 39 4.91 2.60 -6.58
C HIS A 39 4.94 1.11 -6.94
N GLY A 40 4.06 0.65 -7.82
CA GLY A 40 4.08 -0.71 -8.37
C GLY A 40 3.48 -1.78 -7.46
N PHE A 41 2.72 -1.40 -6.43
CA PHE A 41 1.92 -2.35 -5.66
C PHE A 41 0.60 -2.65 -6.37
N HIS A 42 0.19 -3.90 -6.34
CA HIS A 42 -1.11 -4.37 -6.78
C HIS A 42 -2.10 -4.32 -5.61
N ILE A 43 -3.20 -3.58 -5.75
CA ILE A 43 -4.21 -3.45 -4.70
C ILE A 43 -5.40 -4.35 -5.03
N VAL A 44 -5.81 -5.18 -4.07
CA VAL A 44 -6.97 -6.09 -4.15
C VAL A 44 -8.07 -5.70 -3.17
#